data_AF-A0A0C1RLZ7-F1
#
_entry.id   AF-A0A0C1RLZ7-F1
#
_cell.length_a   1.000
_cell.length_b   1.000
_cell.length_c   1.000
_cell.angle_alpha   90.00
_cell.angle_beta   90.00
_cell.angle_gamma   90.00
#
_symmetry.space_group_name_H-M   'P 1'
#
loop_
_entity.id
_entity.type
_entity.pdbx_description
1 polymer ?
#
loop_
_entity_poly.entity_id
_entity_poly.type
_entity_poly.pdbx_seq_one_letter_code
_entity_poly.pdbx_strand_id
1 'polypeptide(L)'
;MLEDYSQREEEGVPRKEKKRVLIVVKADPEKSHRFAEALRVAAGLSMHPFLSVILVLKDDVLKKLNSGDFSVWMDSEIIESAWAELKENECPILSQIPPKENIDCLIQFDG
;
A
#
# COMPACT_ATOMS: atom_id res chain seq x y z
N MET A 1 33.15 31.77 33.24
CA MET A 1 31.88 31.04 33.42
C MET A 1 31.41 30.63 32.04
N LEU A 2 31.18 29.33 31.88
CA LEU A 2 30.68 28.67 30.67
C LEU A 2 29.28 29.16 30.33
N GLU A 3 28.89 29.12 29.06
CA GLU A 3 27.69 28.37 28.65
C GLU A 3 27.99 27.63 27.34
N ASP A 4 28.04 26.31 27.49
CA ASP A 4 28.24 25.29 26.46
C ASP A 4 26.85 24.96 25.89
N TYR A 5 26.59 25.27 24.61
CA TYR A 5 25.33 24.98 23.92
C TYR A 5 25.29 23.53 23.40
N SER A 6 25.80 22.61 24.20
CA SER A 6 25.74 21.19 23.92
C SER A 6 24.33 20.68 24.21
N GLN A 7 23.71 20.15 23.15
CA GLN A 7 22.64 19.15 23.19
C GLN A 7 21.26 19.65 23.65
N ARG A 8 20.48 20.19 22.70
CA ARG A 8 19.03 19.95 22.76
C ARG A 8 18.81 18.50 22.37
N GLU A 9 18.65 17.63 23.37
CA GLU A 9 18.02 16.34 23.21
C GLU A 9 16.65 16.60 22.56
N GLU A 10 16.46 16.13 21.31
CA GLU A 10 15.13 16.02 20.74
C GLU A 10 14.37 15.05 21.65
N GLU A 11 13.53 15.61 22.52
CA GLU A 11 12.58 14.88 23.35
C GLU A 11 11.88 13.86 22.46
N GLY A 12 12.12 12.58 22.77
CA GLY A 12 11.60 11.46 22.01
C GLY A 12 10.09 11.53 21.92
N VAL A 13 9.59 12.07 20.81
CA VAL A 13 8.20 11.84 20.40
C VAL A 13 8.04 10.33 20.41
N PRO A 14 7.12 9.75 21.22
CA PRO A 14 6.91 8.32 21.19
C PRO A 14 6.60 7.99 19.74
N ARG A 15 7.46 7.20 19.08
CA ARG A 15 7.19 6.72 17.73
C ARG A 15 5.88 5.95 17.84
N LYS A 16 4.76 6.59 17.48
CA LYS A 16 3.46 5.92 17.41
C LYS A 16 3.71 4.71 16.52
N GLU A 17 3.53 3.52 17.08
CA GLU A 17 3.64 2.29 16.29
C GLU A 17 2.86 2.47 15.00
N LYS A 18 3.47 2.13 13.86
CA LYS A 18 2.79 2.26 12.57
C LYS A 18 1.54 1.40 12.63
N LYS A 19 0.39 1.99 12.32
CA LYS A 19 -0.85 1.24 12.19
C LYS A 19 -0.78 0.37 10.94
N ARG A 20 -1.10 -0.91 11.07
CA ARG A 20 -1.11 -1.86 9.95
C ARG A 20 -2.46 -1.81 9.23
N VAL A 21 -2.42 -1.51 7.94
CA VAL A 21 -3.60 -1.44 7.08
C VAL A 21 -3.49 -2.56 6.06
N LEU A 22 -4.45 -3.48 6.08
CA LEU A 22 -4.57 -4.53 5.08
C LEU A 22 -5.60 -4.10 4.03
N ILE A 23 -5.20 -4.05 2.77
CA ILE A 23 -6.08 -3.76 1.64
C ILE A 23 -6.24 -5.05 0.84
N VAL A 24 -7.47 -5.53 0.71
CA VAL A 24 -7.78 -6.76 -0.04
C VAL A 24 -8.59 -6.39 -1.27
N VAL A 25 -8.08 -6.74 -2.45
CA VAL A 25 -8.73 -6.43 -3.73
C VAL A 25 -9.25 -7.72 -4.37
N LYS A 26 -10.58 -7.84 -4.43
CA LYS A 26 -11.26 -8.96 -5.10
C LYS A 26 -11.87 -8.56 -6.43
N ALA A 27 -12.01 -7.25 -6.67
CA ALA A 27 -12.48 -6.68 -7.93
C ALA A 27 -11.67 -7.20 -9.13
N ASP A 28 -12.36 -7.47 -10.24
CA ASP A 28 -11.77 -7.91 -11.49
C ASP A 28 -11.29 -6.69 -12.29
N PRO A 29 -9.98 -6.56 -12.60
CA PRO A 29 -9.44 -5.41 -13.34
C PRO A 29 -10.00 -5.28 -14.76
N GLU A 30 -10.54 -6.35 -15.35
CA GLU A 30 -11.13 -6.33 -16.69
C GLU A 30 -12.58 -5.84 -16.69
N LYS A 31 -13.22 -5.75 -15.50
CA LYS A 31 -14.67 -5.50 -15.39
C LYS A 31 -15.07 -4.40 -14.40
N SER A 32 -14.15 -3.92 -13.57
CA SER A 32 -14.49 -2.98 -12.49
C SER A 32 -13.39 -1.92 -12.27
N HIS A 33 -13.80 -0.65 -12.33
CA HIS A 33 -12.98 0.52 -11.94
C HIS A 33 -12.47 0.42 -10.48
N ARG A 34 -13.15 -0.38 -9.64
CA ARG A 34 -12.76 -0.60 -8.24
C ARG A 34 -11.34 -1.13 -8.08
N PHE A 35 -10.84 -1.87 -9.07
CA PHE A 35 -9.47 -2.35 -9.03
C PHE A 35 -8.45 -1.20 -9.10
N ALA A 36 -8.64 -0.27 -10.04
CA ALA A 36 -7.79 0.91 -10.20
C ALA A 36 -7.89 1.85 -8.98
N GLU A 37 -9.11 2.05 -8.45
CA GLU A 37 -9.32 2.79 -7.21
C GLU A 37 -8.55 2.17 -6.04
N ALA A 38 -8.61 0.84 -5.90
CA ALA A 38 -7.93 0.14 -4.82
C ALA A 38 -6.42 0.32 -4.88
N LEU A 39 -5.82 0.23 -6.07
CA LEU A 39 -4.38 0.46 -6.25
C LEU A 39 -4.00 1.90 -5.92
N ARG A 40 -4.79 2.88 -6.37
CA ARG A 40 -4.56 4.30 -6.02
C ARG A 40 -4.64 4.55 -4.51
N VAL A 41 -5.62 3.95 -3.83
CA VAL A 41 -5.74 4.06 -2.38
C VAL A 41 -4.55 3.42 -1.69
N ALA A 42 -4.12 2.23 -2.12
CA ALA A 42 -2.95 1.57 -1.58
C ALA A 42 -1.67 2.39 -1.78
N ALA A 43 -1.47 2.94 -2.98
CA ALA A 43 -0.33 3.80 -3.30
C ALA A 43 -0.31 5.05 -2.40
N GLY A 44 -1.41 5.80 -2.33
CA GLY A 44 -1.49 7.01 -1.50
C GLY A 44 -1.31 6.74 -0.01
N LEU A 45 -1.87 5.63 0.52
CA LEU A 45 -1.69 5.27 1.93
C LEU A 45 -0.27 4.79 2.25
N SER A 46 0.40 4.13 1.30
CA SER A 46 1.76 3.60 1.50
C SER A 46 2.82 4.69 1.71
N MET A 47 2.56 5.91 1.23
CA MET A 47 3.42 7.07 1.47
C MET A 47 3.34 7.59 2.92
N HIS A 48 2.31 7.22 3.68
CA HIS A 48 2.06 7.84 4.98
C HIS A 48 3.04 7.32 6.06
N PRO A 49 3.75 8.21 6.79
CA PRO A 49 4.84 7.81 7.69
C PRO A 49 4.40 6.94 8.87
N PHE A 50 3.12 6.98 9.24
CA PHE A 50 2.55 6.24 10.37
C PHE A 50 1.69 5.04 9.95
N LEU A 51 1.65 4.68 8.67
CA LEU A 51 0.95 3.50 8.19
C LEU A 51 1.94 2.46 7.67
N SER A 52 1.62 1.20 7.90
CA SER A 52 2.23 0.06 7.23
C SER A 52 1.12 -0.59 6.41
N VAL A 53 1.14 -0.36 5.10
CA VAL A 53 0.12 -0.86 4.18
C VAL A 53 0.58 -2.21 3.63
N ILE A 54 -0.33 -3.17 3.57
CA ILE A 54 -0.13 -4.45 2.90
C ILE A 54 -1.26 -4.61 1.89
N LEU A 55 -0.91 -4.84 0.63
CA LEU A 55 -1.86 -5.06 -0.45
C LEU A 55 -2.00 -6.56 -0.73
N VAL A 56 -3.23 -7.06 -0.80
CA VAL A 56 -3.52 -8.44 -1.15
C VAL A 56 -4.27 -8.47 -2.47
N LEU A 57 -3.69 -9.13 -3.46
CA LEU A 57 -4.24 -9.34 -4.79
C LEU A 57 -4.37 -10.83 -5.08
N LYS A 58 -5.13 -11.23 -6.10
CA LYS A 58 -5.09 -12.61 -6.58
C LYS A 58 -3.75 -12.88 -7.31
N ASP A 59 -3.25 -14.11 -7.21
CA ASP A 59 -1.97 -14.53 -7.81
C ASP A 59 -1.87 -14.28 -9.32
N ASP A 60 -2.95 -14.52 -10.05
CA ASP A 60 -3.03 -14.32 -11.50
C ASP A 60 -2.97 -12.84 -11.88
N VAL A 61 -3.66 -11.99 -11.13
CA VAL A 61 -3.61 -10.54 -11.28
C VAL A 61 -2.21 -10.01 -10.99
N LEU A 62 -1.57 -10.49 -9.91
CA LEU A 62 -0.20 -10.10 -9.57
C LEU A 62 0.82 -10.48 -10.66
N LYS A 63 0.64 -11.64 -11.30
CA LYS A 63 1.50 -12.05 -12.44
C LYS A 63 1.36 -11.09 -13.63
N LYS A 64 0.12 -10.72 -14.00
CA LYS A 64 -0.16 -9.76 -15.08
C LYS A 64 0.40 -8.37 -14.77
N LEU A 65 0.27 -7.90 -13.52
CA LEU A 65 0.88 -6.66 -13.05
C LEU A 65 2.41 -6.65 -13.20
N ASN A 66 3.06 -7.77 -12.88
CA ASN A 66 4.51 -7.88 -13.01
C ASN A 66 4.99 -7.98 -14.45
N SER A 67 4.19 -8.54 -15.36
CA SER A 67 4.51 -8.57 -16.79
C SER A 67 4.21 -7.26 -17.52
N GLY A 68 3.52 -6.30 -16.87
CA GLY A 68 3.11 -5.05 -17.50
C GLY A 68 2.06 -5.23 -18.60
N ASP A 69 1.29 -6.33 -18.56
CA ASP A 69 0.24 -6.58 -19.55
C ASP A 69 -1.11 -6.09 -19.02
N PHE A 70 -1.47 -4.88 -19.45
CA PHE A 70 -2.70 -4.19 -19.05
C PHE A 70 -3.69 -4.02 -20.21
N SER A 71 -3.43 -4.67 -21.34
CA SER A 71 -4.07 -4.37 -22.63
C SER A 71 -5.60 -4.45 -22.63
N VAL A 72 -6.18 -5.24 -21.72
CA VAL A 72 -7.62 -5.46 -21.57
C VAL A 72 -8.20 -4.92 -20.25
N TRP A 73 -7.40 -4.22 -19.45
CA TRP A 73 -7.81 -3.75 -18.12
C TRP A 73 -8.49 -2.39 -18.20
N MET A 74 -9.52 -2.21 -17.38
CA MET A 74 -10.16 -0.91 -17.19
C MET A 74 -9.19 0.03 -16.48
N ASP A 75 -9.17 1.29 -16.91
CA ASP A 75 -8.31 2.33 -16.34
C ASP A 75 -6.82 1.94 -16.29
N SER A 76 -6.31 1.27 -17.34
CA SER A 76 -4.94 0.77 -17.42
C SER A 76 -3.87 1.83 -17.10
N GLU A 77 -4.06 3.08 -17.55
CA GLU A 77 -3.15 4.19 -17.24
C GLU A 77 -3.10 4.49 -15.73
N ILE A 78 -4.24 4.43 -15.05
CA ILE A 78 -4.32 4.65 -13.59
C ILE A 78 -3.65 3.49 -12.86
N ILE A 79 -3.90 2.27 -13.32
CA ILE A 79 -3.29 1.05 -12.77
C ILE A 79 -1.77 1.10 -12.92
N GLU A 80 -1.26 1.46 -14.09
CA GLU A 80 0.17 1.54 -14.38
C GLU A 80 0.88 2.55 -13.46
N SER A 81 0.32 3.76 -13.34
CA SER A 81 0.86 4.79 -12.44
C SER A 81 0.85 4.35 -10.97
N ALA A 82 -0.30 3.85 -10.48
CA ALA A 82 -0.41 3.42 -9.08
C ALA A 82 0.48 2.21 -8.78
N TRP A 83 0.68 1.32 -9.76
CA TRP A 83 1.57 0.17 -9.62
C TRP A 83 3.05 0.58 -9.54
N ALA A 84 3.47 1.59 -10.32
CA ALA A 84 4.80 2.15 -10.22
C ALA A 84 5.04 2.77 -8.84
N GLU A 85 4.09 3.57 -8.34
CA GLU A 85 4.16 4.18 -6.99
C GLU A 85 4.23 3.13 -5.88
N LEU A 86 3.44 2.05 -5.96
CA LEU A 86 3.48 0.96 -4.97
C LEU A 86 4.85 0.29 -4.90
N LYS A 87 5.54 0.14 -6.04
CA LYS A 87 6.92 -0.39 -6.08
C LYS A 87 7.92 0.59 -5.51
N GLU A 88 7.81 1.88 -5.86
CA GLU A 88 8.68 2.94 -5.34
C GLU A 88 8.56 3.06 -3.81
N ASN A 89 7.34 2.94 -3.28
CA ASN A 89 7.07 2.96 -1.84
C ASN A 89 7.42 1.63 -1.14
N GLU A 90 7.97 0.65 -1.85
CA GLU A 90 8.29 -0.70 -1.35
C GLU A 90 7.10 -1.36 -0.62
N CYS A 91 5.88 -1.12 -1.10
CA CYS A 91 4.66 -1.60 -0.47
C CYS A 91 4.59 -3.15 -0.53
N PRO A 92 4.47 -3.85 0.62
CA PRO A 92 4.27 -5.30 0.64
C PRO A 92 3.02 -5.73 -0.12
N ILE A 93 3.20 -6.59 -1.13
CA ILE A 93 2.10 -7.16 -1.93
C ILE A 93 2.11 -8.68 -1.76
N LEU A 94 0.98 -9.23 -1.30
CA LEU A 94 0.78 -10.64 -1.03
C LEU A 94 -0.32 -11.19 -1.93
N SER A 95 -0.28 -12.51 -2.16
CA SER A 95 -1.37 -13.19 -2.88
C SER A 95 -2.45 -13.77 -1.98
N GLN A 96 -2.21 -13.77 -0.67
CA GLN A 96 -3.12 -14.30 0.33
C GLN A 96 -3.09 -13.43 1.58
N ILE A 97 -4.22 -13.41 2.30
CA ILE A 97 -4.33 -12.73 3.58
C ILE A 97 -3.40 -13.42 4.60
N PRO A 98 -2.54 -12.67 5.32
CA PRO A 98 -1.64 -13.28 6.29
C PRO A 98 -2.42 -13.84 7.49
N PRO A 99 -2.08 -15.04 8.00
CA PRO A 99 -2.90 -15.78 8.96
C PRO A 99 -2.89 -15.21 10.39
N LYS A 100 -1.88 -14.41 10.78
CA LYS A 100 -1.72 -13.86 12.14
C LYS A 100 -0.94 -12.55 12.13
N GLU A 101 -1.63 -11.45 11.84
CA GLU A 101 -1.08 -10.12 12.04
C GLU A 101 -2.04 -9.25 12.87
N ASN A 102 -1.50 -8.40 13.73
CA ASN A 102 -2.27 -7.29 14.30
C ASN A 102 -2.56 -6.30 13.16
N ILE A 103 -3.73 -6.42 12.56
CA ILE A 103 -4.25 -5.50 11.55
C ILE A 103 -5.14 -4.48 12.24
N ASP A 104 -4.75 -3.21 12.20
CA ASP A 104 -5.53 -2.12 12.78
C ASP A 104 -6.72 -1.73 11.91
N CYS A 105 -6.62 -1.95 10.59
CA CYS A 105 -7.66 -1.61 9.64
C CYS A 105 -7.67 -2.57 8.45
N LEU A 106 -8.86 -3.05 8.07
CA LEU A 106 -9.10 -3.83 6.86
C LEU A 106 -9.94 -3.00 5.89
N ILE A 107 -9.45 -2.83 4.67
CA ILE A 107 -10.19 -2.22 3.57
C ILE A 107 -10.37 -3.29 2.49
N GLN A 108 -11.62 -3.58 2.11
CA GLN A 108 -11.92 -4.57 1.08
C GLN A 108 -12.57 -3.89 -0.12
N PHE A 109 -12.04 -4.17 -1.31
CA PHE A 109 -12.60 -3.76 -2.59
C PHE A 109 -13.21 -4.96 -3.29
N ASP A 110 -14.53 -5.03 -3.26
CA ASP A 110 -15.33 -6.01 -3.99
C ASP A 110 -15.75 -5.45 -5.36
N GLY A 111 -16.05 -6.35 -6.30
CA GLY A 111 -16.29 -6.04 -7.72
C GLY A 111 -17.53 -5.22 -7.99
#